data_AF-A0AAV6A5H5-F1
#
_entry.id   AF-A0AAV6A5H5-F1
#
_cell.length_a   1.000
_cell.length_b   1.000
_cell.length_c   1.000
_cell.angle_alpha   90.00
_cell.angle_beta   90.00
_cell.angle_gamma   90.00
#
_symmetry.space_group_name_H-M   'P 1'
#
loop_
_entity.id
_entity.type
_entity.pdbx_description
1 polymer ?
#
loop_
_entity_poly.entity_id
_entity_poly.type
_entity_poly.pdbx_seq_one_letter_code
_entity_poly.pdbx_strand_id
1 'polypeptide(L)'
;MRAPAKVGLVAAGYVGAFLVASAVVAIYIASTSGPDRQTYGAMYDFGDSILFLAVLAVAAVPATGAALFFLRPHRSFWLAICVAAPAVAGTALVAMIQYVAGQGAAGAAAHTAWSALAVLRILASPLFAGAFFLSGLLAPGRAFRLVLFAATLIEMVVCSWVTLTWFHPFQAH
;
A
#
# COMPACT_ATOMS: atom_id res chain seq x y z
N MET A 1 21.50 -16.03 -16.57
CA MET A 1 21.87 -14.61 -16.33
C MET A 1 22.71 -14.50 -15.06
N ARG A 2 23.80 -13.74 -15.08
CA ARG A 2 24.61 -13.44 -13.88
C ARG A 2 23.81 -12.56 -12.92
N ALA A 3 24.08 -12.66 -11.61
CA ALA A 3 23.41 -11.85 -10.58
C ALA A 3 23.32 -10.33 -10.90
N PRO A 4 24.39 -9.64 -11.36
CA PRO A 4 24.30 -8.21 -11.67
C PRO A 4 23.32 -7.90 -12.81
N ALA A 5 23.16 -8.80 -13.79
CA ALA A 5 22.22 -8.60 -14.89
C ALA A 5 20.76 -8.68 -14.43
N LYS A 6 20.46 -9.53 -13.44
CA LYS A 6 19.12 -9.61 -12.83
C LYS A 6 18.78 -8.35 -12.04
N VAL A 7 19.74 -7.86 -11.26
CA VAL A 7 19.59 -6.61 -10.50
C VAL A 7 19.42 -5.43 -11.46
N GLY A 8 20.23 -5.36 -12.51
CA GLY A 8 20.12 -4.32 -13.54
C GLY A 8 18.76 -4.31 -14.24
N LEU A 9 18.22 -5.49 -14.56
CA LEU A 9 16.89 -5.60 -15.18
C LEU A 9 15.77 -5.08 -14.27
N VAL A 10 15.79 -5.47 -12.99
CA VAL A 10 14.79 -5.03 -12.00
C VAL A 10 14.91 -3.52 -11.76
N ALA A 11 16.14 -3.02 -11.59
CA ALA A 11 16.40 -1.60 -11.40
C ALA A 11 15.90 -0.78 -12.60
N ALA A 12 16.21 -1.21 -13.84
CA ALA A 12 15.71 -0.57 -15.04
C ALA A 12 14.18 -0.57 -15.11
N GLY A 13 13.52 -1.65 -14.67
CA GLY A 13 12.07 -1.71 -14.54
C GLY A 13 11.49 -0.68 -13.58
N TYR A 14 12.11 -0.48 -12.41
CA TYR A 14 11.69 0.57 -11.47
C TYR A 14 11.93 1.98 -12.01
N VAL A 15 13.05 2.22 -12.71
CA VAL A 15 13.28 3.51 -13.40
C VAL A 15 12.19 3.74 -14.45
N GLY A 16 11.86 2.73 -15.25
CA GLY A 16 10.77 2.81 -16.22
C GLY A 16 9.42 3.13 -15.58
N ALA A 17 9.07 2.46 -14.48
CA ALA A 17 7.84 2.73 -13.74
C ALA A 17 7.78 4.17 -13.20
N PHE A 18 8.91 4.68 -12.69
CA PHE A 18 9.03 6.06 -12.25
C PHE A 18 8.78 7.05 -13.39
N LEU A 19 9.42 6.82 -14.56
CA LEU A 19 9.22 7.68 -15.73
C LEU A 19 7.76 7.68 -16.22
N VAL A 20 7.09 6.52 -16.22
CA VAL A 20 5.66 6.43 -16.56
C VAL A 20 4.81 7.22 -15.58
N ALA A 21 5.04 7.06 -14.27
CA ALA A 21 4.30 7.81 -13.25
C ALA A 21 4.48 9.33 -13.39
N SER A 22 5.73 9.78 -13.60
CA SER A 22 6.03 11.20 -13.86
C SER A 22 5.33 11.70 -15.12
N ALA A 23 5.33 10.92 -16.21
CA ALA A 23 4.67 11.31 -17.45
C ALA A 23 3.15 11.43 -17.30
N VAL A 24 2.50 10.48 -16.62
CA VAL A 24 1.04 10.53 -16.39
C VAL A 24 0.67 11.76 -15.57
N VAL A 25 1.39 12.06 -14.50
CA VAL A 25 1.13 13.24 -13.68
C VAL A 25 1.38 14.54 -14.45
N ALA A 26 2.45 14.61 -15.24
CA ALA A 26 2.72 15.77 -16.08
C ALA A 26 1.60 16.02 -17.10
N ILE A 27 1.09 14.96 -17.74
CA ILE A 27 -0.05 15.04 -18.67
C ILE A 27 -1.33 15.46 -17.93
N TYR A 28 -1.57 14.90 -16.73
CA TYR A 28 -2.72 15.27 -15.90
C TYR A 28 -2.70 16.74 -15.50
N ILE A 29 -1.56 17.25 -15.04
CA ILE A 29 -1.40 18.66 -14.68
C ILE A 29 -1.61 19.55 -15.91
N ALA A 30 -1.00 19.21 -17.05
CA ALA A 30 -1.14 19.98 -18.29
C ALA A 30 -2.58 20.01 -18.83
N SER A 31 -3.37 18.96 -18.59
CA SER A 31 -4.78 18.89 -19.02
C SER A 31 -5.76 19.55 -18.05
N THR A 32 -5.33 19.86 -16.82
CA THR A 32 -6.19 20.40 -15.75
C THR A 32 -5.67 21.71 -15.15
N SER A 33 -4.70 22.36 -15.80
CA SER A 33 -4.18 23.66 -15.39
C SER A 33 -5.19 24.77 -15.70
N GLY A 34 -5.89 25.25 -14.66
CA GLY A 34 -6.85 26.34 -14.72
C GLY A 34 -6.84 27.22 -13.45
N PRO A 35 -7.71 28.25 -13.37
CA PRO A 35 -7.76 29.21 -12.26
C PRO A 35 -7.96 28.56 -10.87
N ASP A 36 -8.73 27.47 -10.82
CA ASP A 36 -9.00 26.73 -9.58
C ASP A 36 -7.73 26.09 -9.01
N ARG A 37 -6.83 25.63 -9.89
CA ARG A 37 -5.57 24.99 -9.49
C ARG A 37 -4.58 25.98 -8.89
N GLN A 38 -4.67 27.27 -9.25
CA GLN A 38 -3.89 28.34 -8.63
C GLN A 38 -4.44 28.74 -7.27
N THR A 39 -5.77 28.74 -7.13
CA THR A 39 -6.46 29.09 -5.87
C THR A 39 -6.28 28.00 -4.81
N TYR A 40 -6.27 26.73 -5.20
CA TYR A 40 -6.19 25.57 -4.29
C TYR A 40 -4.90 24.75 -4.47
N GLY A 41 -3.76 25.38 -4.77
CA GLY A 41 -2.52 24.71 -5.16
C GLY A 41 -2.08 23.58 -4.23
N ALA A 42 -2.07 23.80 -2.91
CA ALA A 42 -1.66 22.79 -1.94
C ALA A 42 -2.53 21.51 -1.95
N MET A 43 -3.83 21.64 -2.24
CA MET A 43 -4.74 20.49 -2.31
C MET A 43 -4.48 19.67 -3.59
N TYR A 44 -4.22 20.36 -4.70
CA TYR A 44 -3.87 19.71 -5.96
C TYR A 44 -2.49 19.04 -5.92
N ASP A 45 -1.48 19.66 -5.30
CA ASP A 45 -0.14 19.06 -5.17
C ASP A 45 -0.17 17.75 -4.36
N PHE A 46 -1.00 17.71 -3.31
CA PHE A 46 -1.22 16.48 -2.55
C PHE A 46 -1.94 15.41 -3.39
N GLY A 47 -2.96 15.80 -4.16
CA GLY A 47 -3.65 14.92 -5.11
C GLY A 47 -2.72 14.36 -6.18
N ASP A 48 -1.83 15.19 -6.72
CA ASP A 48 -0.82 14.80 -7.71
C ASP A 48 0.18 13.80 -7.13
N SER A 49 0.55 13.98 -5.86
CA SER A 49 1.40 13.03 -5.14
C SER A 49 0.72 11.67 -4.94
N ILE A 50 -0.58 11.65 -4.63
CA ILE A 50 -1.36 10.41 -4.54
C ILE A 50 -1.47 9.74 -5.92
N LEU A 51 -1.78 10.51 -6.97
CA LEU A 51 -1.86 10.00 -8.34
C LEU A 51 -0.52 9.41 -8.78
N PHE A 52 0.59 10.11 -8.51
CA PHE A 52 1.94 9.64 -8.78
C PHE A 52 2.20 8.29 -8.12
N LEU A 53 1.94 8.18 -6.82
CA LEU A 53 2.14 6.94 -6.06
C LEU A 53 1.27 5.80 -6.58
N ALA A 54 0.02 6.07 -6.94
CA ALA A 54 -0.89 5.07 -7.49
C ALA A 54 -0.39 4.53 -8.85
N VAL A 55 -0.01 5.43 -9.77
CA VAL A 55 0.51 5.03 -11.08
C VAL A 55 1.85 4.30 -10.93
N LEU A 56 2.73 4.79 -10.07
CA LEU A 56 4.01 4.14 -9.77
C LEU A 56 3.81 2.73 -9.23
N ALA A 57 2.89 2.54 -8.28
CA ALA A 57 2.60 1.23 -7.71
C ALA A 57 2.13 0.23 -8.77
N VAL A 58 1.23 0.64 -9.66
CA VAL A 58 0.73 -0.19 -10.76
C VAL A 58 1.82 -0.47 -11.80
N ALA A 59 2.55 0.56 -12.23
CA ALA A 59 3.62 0.44 -13.22
C ALA A 59 4.81 -0.38 -12.71
N ALA A 60 5.04 -0.42 -11.39
CA ALA A 60 6.10 -1.20 -10.76
C ALA A 60 5.78 -2.69 -10.60
N VAL A 61 4.53 -3.14 -10.87
CA VAL A 61 4.13 -4.56 -10.73
C VAL A 61 5.01 -5.51 -11.54
N PRO A 62 5.32 -5.26 -12.84
CA PRO A 62 6.18 -6.15 -13.62
C PRO A 62 7.61 -6.26 -13.06
N ALA A 63 8.18 -5.12 -12.65
CA ALA A 63 9.52 -5.07 -12.04
C ALA A 63 9.56 -5.85 -10.71
N THR A 64 8.53 -5.67 -9.88
CA THR A 64 8.37 -6.37 -8.61
C THR A 64 8.14 -7.87 -8.83
N GLY A 65 7.35 -8.26 -9.82
CA GLY A 65 7.15 -9.65 -10.20
C GLY A 65 8.44 -10.32 -10.68
N ALA A 66 9.23 -9.64 -11.51
CA ALA A 66 10.53 -10.12 -11.93
C ALA A 66 11.50 -10.28 -10.74
N ALA A 67 11.52 -9.32 -9.83
CA ALA A 67 12.32 -9.39 -8.61
C ALA A 67 11.96 -10.61 -7.75
N LEU A 68 10.67 -10.80 -7.47
CA LEU A 68 10.16 -11.93 -6.69
C LEU A 68 10.44 -13.28 -7.38
N PHE A 69 10.33 -13.33 -8.71
CA PHE A 69 10.68 -14.52 -9.48
C PHE A 69 12.17 -14.87 -9.35
N PHE A 70 13.07 -13.88 -9.40
CA PHE A 70 14.49 -14.10 -9.20
C PHE A 70 14.85 -14.47 -7.76
N LEU A 71 14.08 -13.99 -6.77
CA LEU A 71 14.25 -14.29 -5.35
C LEU A 71 13.65 -15.64 -4.93
N ARG A 72 12.93 -16.33 -5.82
CA ARG A 72 12.28 -17.61 -5.56
C ARG A 72 13.21 -18.70 -4.97
N PRO A 73 14.50 -18.83 -5.36
CA PRO A 73 15.42 -19.79 -4.76
C PRO A 73 15.91 -19.43 -3.35
N HIS A 74 15.75 -18.18 -2.91
CA HIS A 74 16.33 -17.68 -1.66
C HIS A 74 15.36 -17.87 -0.48
N ARG A 75 15.48 -19.01 0.23
CA ARG A 75 14.59 -19.35 1.35
C ARG A 75 14.57 -18.32 2.50
N SER A 76 15.70 -17.69 2.81
CA SER A 76 15.79 -16.67 3.86
C SER A 76 14.90 -15.46 3.59
N PHE A 77 14.81 -15.02 2.33
CA PHE A 77 13.92 -13.93 1.91
C PHE A 77 12.44 -14.29 2.17
N TRP A 78 12.03 -15.49 1.78
CA TRP A 78 10.65 -15.95 1.99
C TRP A 78 10.30 -16.16 3.46
N LEU A 79 11.27 -16.51 4.31
CA LEU A 79 11.06 -16.55 5.75
C LEU A 79 10.89 -15.14 6.33
N ALA A 80 11.76 -14.20 5.94
CA ALA A 80 11.68 -12.82 6.40
C ALA A 80 10.32 -12.18 6.04
N ILE A 81 9.85 -12.36 4.79
CA ILE A 81 8.55 -11.82 4.38
C ILE A 81 7.37 -12.51 5.08
N CYS A 82 7.46 -13.81 5.38
CA CYS A 82 6.44 -14.50 6.15
C CYS A 82 6.38 -14.10 7.62
N VAL A 83 7.41 -13.45 8.17
CA VAL A 83 7.36 -12.84 9.51
C VAL A 83 6.90 -11.38 9.40
N ALA A 84 7.46 -10.63 8.45
CA ALA A 84 7.16 -9.20 8.28
C ALA A 84 5.71 -8.94 7.86
N ALA A 85 5.18 -9.70 6.89
CA ALA A 85 3.81 -9.50 6.39
C ALA A 85 2.73 -9.64 7.47
N PRO A 86 2.68 -10.73 8.28
CA PRO A 86 1.71 -10.83 9.36
C PRO A 86 1.99 -9.87 10.51
N ALA A 87 3.25 -9.47 10.78
CA ALA A 87 3.53 -8.43 11.76
C ALA A 87 2.91 -7.09 11.34
N VAL A 88 3.08 -6.70 10.07
CA VAL A 88 2.44 -5.51 9.49
C VAL A 88 0.92 -5.65 9.55
N ALA A 89 0.35 -6.76 9.07
CA ALA A 89 -1.10 -6.99 9.13
C ALA A 89 -1.66 -6.97 10.57
N GLY A 90 -0.88 -7.46 11.53
CA GLY A 90 -1.20 -7.40 12.96
C GLY A 90 -1.32 -5.98 13.49
N THR A 91 -0.47 -5.05 13.04
CA THR A 91 -0.61 -3.63 13.42
C THR A 91 -1.94 -3.04 12.95
N ALA A 92 -2.43 -3.42 11.76
CA ALA A 92 -3.73 -2.97 11.26
C ALA A 92 -4.88 -3.54 12.08
N LEU A 93 -4.81 -4.82 12.45
CA LEU A 93 -5.81 -5.46 13.29
C LEU A 93 -5.87 -4.83 14.70
N VAL A 94 -4.71 -4.56 15.31
CA VAL A 94 -4.63 -3.89 16.62
C VAL A 94 -5.23 -2.49 16.55
N ALA A 95 -4.92 -1.72 15.49
CA ALA A 95 -5.49 -0.39 15.29
C ALA A 95 -7.02 -0.44 15.14
N MET A 96 -7.56 -1.41 14.41
CA MET A 96 -9.01 -1.62 14.28
C MET A 96 -9.66 -1.95 15.63
N ILE A 97 -9.06 -2.83 16.43
CA ILE A 97 -9.56 -3.19 17.76
C ILE A 97 -9.56 -1.98 18.70
N GLN A 98 -8.47 -1.19 18.70
CA GLN A 98 -8.39 0.04 19.49
C GLN A 98 -9.44 1.06 19.08
N TYR A 99 -9.70 1.23 17.78
CA TYR A 99 -10.76 2.11 17.29
C TYR A 99 -12.14 1.67 17.78
N VAL A 100 -12.44 0.37 17.71
CA VAL A 100 -13.74 -0.17 18.17
C VAL A 100 -13.89 -0.06 19.69
N ALA A 101 -12.84 -0.37 20.45
CA ALA A 101 -12.86 -0.31 21.92
C ALA A 101 -12.81 1.13 22.47
N GLY A 102 -12.23 2.07 21.70
CA GLY A 102 -12.03 3.46 22.08
C GLY A 102 -13.23 4.39 21.89
N GLN A 103 -14.39 3.88 21.44
CA GLN A 103 -15.62 4.68 21.32
C GLN A 103 -16.26 5.08 22.67
N GLY A 104 -15.61 4.77 23.81
CA GLY A 104 -15.98 5.28 25.13
C GLY A 104 -15.26 6.59 25.48
N ALA A 105 -15.93 7.48 26.24
CA ALA A 105 -15.66 8.90 26.49
C ALA A 105 -14.25 9.37 26.94
N ALA A 106 -13.22 8.52 26.98
CA ALA A 106 -11.86 8.83 27.45
C ALA A 106 -10.77 8.86 26.35
N GLY A 107 -11.11 8.64 25.07
CA GLY A 107 -10.12 8.56 23.96
C GLY A 107 -9.71 9.88 23.30
N ALA A 108 -10.44 10.98 23.52
CA ALA A 108 -10.41 12.18 22.67
C ALA A 108 -9.05 12.90 22.56
N ALA A 109 -8.20 12.85 23.58
CA ALA A 109 -6.94 13.62 23.61
C ALA A 109 -5.72 12.91 22.97
N ALA A 110 -5.74 11.58 22.84
CA ALA A 110 -4.67 10.80 22.20
C ALA A 110 -4.84 10.68 20.68
N HIS A 111 -6.00 11.06 20.15
CA HIS A 111 -6.38 10.83 18.74
C HIS A 111 -5.78 11.84 17.74
N THR A 112 -5.29 13.01 18.16
CA THR A 112 -4.85 14.07 17.24
C THR A 112 -3.48 13.85 16.62
N ALA A 113 -2.54 13.20 17.31
CA ALA A 113 -1.23 12.86 16.73
C ALA A 113 -1.25 11.54 15.94
N TRP A 114 -2.13 10.61 16.32
CA TRP A 114 -2.25 9.29 15.68
C TRP A 114 -3.16 9.30 14.44
N SER A 115 -3.98 10.33 14.27
CA SER A 115 -4.86 10.49 13.11
C SER A 115 -4.09 10.58 11.77
N ALA A 116 -2.99 11.33 11.72
CA ALA A 116 -2.17 11.44 10.51
C ALA A 116 -1.55 10.09 10.10
N LEU A 117 -1.09 9.30 11.08
CA LEU A 117 -0.58 7.94 10.85
C LEU A 117 -1.69 6.98 10.42
N ALA A 118 -2.90 7.14 10.97
CA ALA A 118 -4.05 6.34 10.56
C ALA A 118 -4.43 6.58 9.09
N VAL A 119 -4.45 7.84 8.63
CA VAL A 119 -4.73 8.17 7.22
C VAL A 119 -3.68 7.57 6.28
N LEU A 120 -2.39 7.69 6.63
CA LEU A 120 -1.32 7.04 5.87
C LEU A 120 -1.46 5.52 5.85
N ARG A 121 -1.85 4.91 6.97
CA ARG A 121 -2.06 3.46 7.07
C ARG A 121 -3.25 2.98 6.24
N ILE A 122 -4.32 3.76 6.17
CA ILE A 122 -5.51 3.48 5.35
C ILE A 122 -5.14 3.51 3.87
N LEU A 123 -4.39 4.53 3.43
CA LEU A 123 -3.88 4.60 2.05
C LEU A 123 -2.88 3.49 1.73
N ALA A 124 -2.08 3.08 2.72
CA ALA A 124 -1.10 2.02 2.55
C ALA A 124 -1.72 0.61 2.60
N SER A 125 -2.88 0.42 3.21
CA SER A 125 -3.54 -0.89 3.34
C SER A 125 -3.80 -1.61 2.00
N PRO A 126 -4.40 -0.98 0.97
CA PRO A 126 -4.55 -1.62 -0.34
C PRO A 126 -3.21 -1.91 -1.03
N LEU A 127 -2.18 -1.07 -0.80
CA LEU A 127 -0.84 -1.31 -1.32
C LEU A 127 -0.19 -2.53 -0.65
N PHE A 128 -0.32 -2.67 0.66
CA PHE A 128 0.16 -3.85 1.39
C PHE A 128 -0.60 -5.11 0.99
N ALA A 129 -1.93 -5.05 0.85
CA ALA A 129 -2.73 -6.16 0.34
C ALA A 129 -2.26 -6.61 -1.05
N GLY A 130 -2.04 -5.66 -1.97
CA GLY A 130 -1.51 -5.96 -3.30
C GLY A 130 -0.10 -6.58 -3.27
N ALA A 131 0.80 -6.05 -2.45
CA ALA A 131 2.15 -6.57 -2.29
C ALA A 131 2.18 -7.99 -1.70
N PHE A 132 1.36 -8.26 -0.67
CA PHE A 132 1.22 -9.59 -0.07
C PHE A 132 0.58 -10.58 -1.04
N PHE A 133 -0.42 -10.15 -1.80
CA PHE A 133 -1.07 -10.97 -2.83
C PHE A 133 -0.10 -11.36 -3.94
N LEU A 134 0.64 -10.40 -4.52
CA LEU A 134 1.66 -10.65 -5.53
C LEU A 134 2.77 -11.57 -5.01
N SER A 135 3.19 -11.36 -3.77
CA SER A 135 4.18 -12.23 -3.10
C SER A 135 3.63 -13.65 -2.88
N GLY A 136 2.36 -13.78 -2.52
CA GLY A 136 1.66 -15.06 -2.37
C GLY A 136 1.54 -15.83 -3.69
N LEU A 137 1.28 -15.15 -4.80
CA LEU A 137 1.24 -15.77 -6.13
C LEU A 137 2.59 -16.35 -6.54
N LEU A 138 3.68 -15.63 -6.27
CA LEU A 138 5.03 -15.99 -6.70
C LEU A 138 5.81 -16.84 -5.67
N ALA A 139 5.27 -17.04 -4.47
CA ALA A 139 5.90 -17.82 -3.42
C ALA A 139 6.19 -19.27 -3.86
N PRO A 140 7.35 -19.83 -3.50
CA PRO A 140 7.79 -21.15 -3.96
C PRO A 140 7.03 -22.32 -3.32
N GLY A 141 6.52 -22.17 -2.09
CA GLY A 141 5.90 -23.26 -1.32
C GLY A 141 4.52 -22.90 -0.76
N ARG A 142 3.64 -23.91 -0.64
CA ARG A 142 2.24 -23.76 -0.19
C ARG A 142 2.11 -23.06 1.17
N ALA A 143 2.99 -23.37 2.12
CA ALA A 143 3.00 -22.74 3.45
C ALA A 143 3.24 -21.21 3.37
N PHE A 144 4.22 -20.78 2.58
CA PHE A 144 4.48 -19.35 2.38
C PHE A 144 3.31 -18.64 1.70
N ARG A 145 2.65 -19.31 0.74
CA ARG A 145 1.46 -18.78 0.08
C ARG A 145 0.31 -18.58 1.07
N LEU A 146 0.03 -19.57 1.92
CA LEU A 146 -1.05 -19.48 2.91
C LEU A 146 -0.83 -18.32 3.88
N VAL A 147 0.39 -18.14 4.40
CA VAL A 147 0.71 -17.03 5.31
C VAL A 147 0.51 -15.67 4.62
N LEU A 148 0.99 -15.53 3.39
CA LEU A 148 0.87 -14.27 2.64
C LEU A 148 -0.58 -13.97 2.22
N PHE A 149 -1.36 -14.99 1.86
CA PHE A 149 -2.79 -14.82 1.59
C PHE A 149 -3.59 -14.52 2.85
N ALA A 150 -3.25 -15.11 3.99
CA ALA A 150 -3.86 -14.73 5.27
C ALA A 150 -3.58 -13.27 5.62
N ALA A 151 -2.34 -12.79 5.45
CA ALA A 151 -2.00 -11.38 5.63
C ALA A 151 -2.75 -10.46 4.64
N THR A 152 -2.90 -10.89 3.39
CA THR A 152 -3.71 -10.19 2.37
C THR A 152 -5.17 -10.08 2.81
N LEU A 153 -5.75 -11.18 3.30
CA LEU A 153 -7.13 -11.21 3.78
C LEU A 153 -7.34 -10.25 4.95
N ILE A 154 -6.41 -10.21 5.90
CA ILE A 154 -6.47 -9.28 7.05
C ILE A 154 -6.47 -7.83 6.57
N GLU A 155 -5.55 -7.45 5.68
CA GLU A 155 -5.52 -6.08 5.14
C GLU A 155 -6.79 -5.75 4.34
N MET A 156 -7.34 -6.70 3.56
CA MET A 156 -8.61 -6.51 2.85
C MET A 156 -9.79 -6.29 3.78
N VAL A 157 -9.87 -7.05 4.89
CA VAL A 157 -10.92 -6.90 5.91
C VAL A 157 -10.82 -5.53 6.58
N VAL A 158 -9.62 -5.12 6.99
CA VAL A 158 -9.41 -3.81 7.64
C VAL A 158 -9.73 -2.67 6.67
N CYS A 159 -9.26 -2.75 5.42
CA CYS A 159 -9.55 -1.76 4.40
C CYS A 159 -11.07 -1.65 4.14
N SER A 160 -11.75 -2.79 4.00
CA SER A 160 -13.21 -2.84 3.81
C SER A 160 -13.95 -2.24 5.01
N TRP A 161 -13.53 -2.57 6.23
CA TRP A 161 -14.11 -2.01 7.45
C TRP A 161 -14.00 -0.49 7.51
N VAL A 162 -12.82 0.07 7.21
CA VAL A 162 -12.62 1.53 7.16
C VAL A 162 -13.51 2.18 6.10
N THR A 163 -13.63 1.58 4.91
CA THR A 163 -14.53 2.14 3.89
C THR A 163 -15.98 2.12 4.35
N LEU A 164 -16.42 1.04 5.02
CA LEU A 164 -17.78 0.93 5.53
C LEU A 164 -18.08 1.97 6.61
N THR A 165 -17.16 2.23 7.54
CA THR A 165 -17.38 3.26 8.58
C THR A 165 -17.39 4.69 8.02
N TRP A 166 -16.67 4.94 6.92
CA TRP A 166 -16.70 6.23 6.22
C TRP A 166 -18.02 6.48 5.49
N PHE A 167 -18.55 5.47 4.79
CA PHE A 167 -19.80 5.61 4.01
C PHE A 167 -21.07 5.42 4.86
N HIS A 168 -20.99 4.60 5.90
CA HIS A 168 -22.04 4.40 6.88
C HIS A 168 -21.49 4.70 8.27
N PRO A 169 -21.44 5.99 8.66
CA PRO A 169 -21.22 6.32 10.06
C PRO A 169 -22.37 5.67 10.83
N PHE A 170 -22.08 4.65 11.64
CA PHE A 170 -23.07 4.05 12.53
C PHE A 170 -23.68 5.19 13.36
N GLN A 171 -24.92 5.57 13.05
CA GLN A 171 -25.65 6.52 13.85
C GLN A 171 -25.84 5.86 15.22
N ALA A 172 -25.12 6.36 16.22
CA ALA A 172 -25.36 6.01 17.60
C ALA A 172 -26.76 6.52 17.97
N HIS A 173 -27.68 5.58 18.19
CA HIS A 173 -28.92 5.81 18.94
C HIS A 173 -28.64 5.70 20.43
#